data_AF-A0A060C6K7-F1
#
_entry.id   AF-A0A060C6K7-F1
#
_cell.length_a   1.000
_cell.length_b   1.000
_cell.length_c   1.000
_cell.angle_alpha   90.00
_cell.angle_beta   90.00
_cell.angle_gamma   90.00
#
_symmetry.space_group_name_H-M   'P 1'
#
loop_
_entity.id
_entity.type
_entity.pdbx_description
1 polymer ?
#
loop_
_entity_poly.entity_id
_entity_poly.type
_entity_poly.pdbx_seq_one_letter_code
_entity_poly.pdbx_strand_id
1 'polypeptide(L)' 'MLNTSLSETLYEKVRVLCWIMTGPKNHKSKAQHVKATWGRRCNILIFMSTET' A
#
# COMPACT_ATOMS: atom_id res chain seq x y z
N MET A 1 4.97 5.26 -24.49
CA MET A 1 5.28 4.01 -23.76
C MET A 1 6.69 4.09 -23.16
N LEU A 2 6.87 4.95 -22.18
CA LEU A 2 8.10 5.08 -21.39
C LEU A 2 7.61 5.13 -19.95
N ASN A 3 8.12 4.25 -19.08
CA ASN A 3 8.11 4.35 -17.60
C ASN A 3 7.75 3.06 -16.85
N THR A 4 7.50 1.92 -17.49
CA THR A 4 7.55 0.64 -16.77
C THR A 4 8.93 0.45 -16.16
N SER A 5 9.99 0.59 -16.97
CA SER A 5 11.38 0.45 -16.51
C SER A 5 11.78 1.46 -15.43
N LEU A 6 11.38 2.74 -15.54
CA LEU A 6 11.70 3.75 -14.53
C LEU A 6 10.95 3.46 -13.21
N SER A 7 9.66 3.09 -13.29
CA SER A 7 8.88 2.78 -12.10
C SER A 7 9.41 1.53 -11.37
N GLU A 8 9.82 0.50 -12.12
CA GLU A 8 10.47 -0.70 -11.60
C GLU A 8 11.83 -0.36 -10.97
N THR A 9 12.66 0.41 -11.67
CA THR A 9 13.96 0.87 -11.17
C THR A 9 13.82 1.67 -9.87
N LEU A 10 12.84 2.58 -9.80
CA LEU A 10 12.59 3.38 -8.59
C LEU A 10 12.03 2.51 -7.46
N TYR A 11 11.15 1.56 -7.77
CA TYR A 11 10.63 0.63 -6.78
C TYR A 11 11.73 -0.24 -6.16
N GLU A 12 12.75 -0.63 -6.94
CA GLU A 12 13.90 -1.37 -6.42
C GLU A 12 14.85 -0.48 -5.60
N LYS A 13 15.13 0.74 -6.06
CA LYS A 13 16.12 1.63 -5.45
C LYS A 13 15.60 2.41 -4.24
N VAL A 14 14.29 2.67 -4.17
CA VAL A 14 13.66 3.47 -3.11
C VAL A 14 12.72 2.59 -2.32
N ARG A 15 12.98 2.47 -1.01
CA ARG A 15 12.16 1.67 -0.10
C ARG A 15 11.09 2.53 0.56
N VAL A 16 9.83 2.29 0.20
CA VAL A 16 8.66 2.95 0.77
C VAL A 16 7.89 1.98 1.67
N LEU A 17 7.79 2.35 2.94
CA LEU A 17 6.89 1.72 3.90
C LEU A 17 5.62 2.57 4.04
N CYS A 18 4.47 1.95 3.75
CA CYS A 18 3.16 2.52 4.00
C CYS A 18 2.58 1.91 5.27
N TRP A 19 2.51 2.71 6.34
CA TRP A 19 1.87 2.35 7.59
C TRP A 19 0.50 3.00 7.66
N ILE A 20 -0.55 2.18 7.75
CA ILE A 20 -1.93 2.65 7.81
C ILE A 20 -2.54 2.25 9.14
N MET A 21 -2.80 3.23 10.00
CA MET A 21 -3.68 3.04 11.14
C MET A 21 -5.13 3.04 10.67
N THR A 22 -5.86 1.98 11.01
CA THR A 22 -7.28 1.82 10.70
C THR A 22 -8.00 1.15 11.87
N GLY A 23 -9.31 0.95 11.74
CA GLY A 23 -10.11 0.26 12.75
C GLY A 23 -11.16 -0.66 12.12
N PRO A 24 -11.86 -1.48 12.93
CA PRO A 24 -12.69 -2.60 12.44
C PRO A 24 -13.79 -2.17 11.46
N LYS A 25 -14.45 -1.04 11.75
CA LYS A 25 -15.49 -0.45 10.89
C LYS A 25 -14.99 -0.07 9.48
N ASN A 26 -13.67 0.10 9.32
CA ASN A 26 -13.04 0.58 8.10
C ASN A 26 -12.41 -0.55 7.26
N HIS A 27 -12.35 -1.79 7.74
CA HIS A 27 -11.66 -2.87 7.00
C HIS A 27 -12.30 -3.13 5.64
N LYS A 28 -13.61 -3.40 5.64
CA LYS A 28 -14.38 -3.66 4.43
C LYS A 28 -14.71 -2.39 3.67
N SER A 29 -14.96 -1.28 4.35
CA SER A 29 -15.38 -0.05 3.64
C SER A 29 -14.22 0.75 3.06
N LYS A 30 -12.98 0.59 3.56
CA LYS A 30 -11.83 1.43 3.17
C LYS A 30 -10.53 0.65 3.00
N ALA A 31 -10.10 -0.12 4.00
CA ALA A 31 -8.76 -0.75 4.00
C ALA A 31 -8.59 -1.73 2.83
N GLN A 32 -9.64 -2.49 2.49
CA GLN A 32 -9.61 -3.37 1.32
C GLN A 32 -9.37 -2.60 0.01
N HIS A 33 -9.94 -1.41 -0.14
CA HIS A 33 -9.79 -0.60 -1.36
C HIS A 33 -8.40 0.01 -1.44
N VAL A 34 -7.81 0.40 -0.30
CA VAL A 34 -6.41 0.82 -0.25
C VAL A 34 -5.49 -0.31 -0.72
N LYS A 35 -5.67 -1.52 -0.18
CA LYS A 35 -4.89 -2.71 -0.59
C LYS A 35 -5.10 -3.08 -2.06
N ALA A 36 -6.31 -2.88 -2.59
CA ALA A 36 -6.63 -3.20 -3.98
C ALA A 36 -6.12 -2.16 -4.99
N THR A 37 -5.84 -0.93 -4.54
CA THR A 37 -5.47 0.19 -5.40
C THR A 37 -4.04 0.67 -5.15
N TRP A 38 -3.86 1.88 -4.63
CA TRP A 38 -2.57 2.54 -4.51
C TRP A 38 -1.62 1.85 -3.52
N GLY A 39 -2.14 1.10 -2.54
CA GLY A 39 -1.30 0.40 -1.55
C GLY A 39 -0.33 -0.61 -2.17
N ARG A 40 -0.65 -1.15 -3.35
CA ARG A 40 0.22 -2.07 -4.10
C ARG A 40 1.52 -1.44 -4.60
N ARG A 41 1.62 -0.10 -4.58
CA ARG A 41 2.80 0.64 -5.01
C ARG A 41 3.84 0.81 -3.90
N CYS A 42 3.46 0.56 -2.65
CA CYS A 42 4.39 0.56 -1.51
C CYS A 42 5.21 -0.74 -1.51
N ASN A 43 6.50 -0.66 -1.17
CA ASN A 43 7.32 -1.87 -1.04
C ASN A 43 6.87 -2.73 0.15
N ILE A 44 6.44 -2.07 1.23
CA ILE A 44 5.86 -2.71 2.41
C ILE A 44 4.58 -1.96 2.75
N LEU A 45 3.48 -2.69 2.91
CA LEU A 45 2.18 -2.15 3.28
C LEU A 45 1.69 -2.84 4.55
N ILE A 46 1.59 -2.08 5.65
CA ILE A 46 1.11 -2.57 6.94
C ILE A 46 -0.18 -1.84 7.30
N PHE A 47 -1.19 -2.61 7.71
CA PHE A 47 -2.40 -2.11 8.34
C PHE A 47 -2.37 -2.47 9.81
N MET A 48 -2.40 -1.47 10.69
CA MET A 48 -2.53 -1.66 12.13
C MET A 48 -3.97 -1.36 12.54
N SER A 49 -4.58 -2.28 13.27
CA SER A 49 -5.95 -2.20 13.75
C SER A 49 -6.08 -2.95 15.08
N THR A 50 -7.07 -2.57 15.89
CA THR A 50 -7.37 -3.22 17.17
C THR A 50 -8.04 -4.58 17.02
N GLU A 51 -8.52 -4.91 15.82
CA GLU A 51 -9.13 -6.18 15.42
C GLU A 51 -8.79 -6.44 13.94
N THR A 52 -8.95 -7.68 13.48
CA THR A 52 -8.68 -8.13 12.10
C THR A 52 -9.87 -8.05 11.17
#